data_AF-A0A2V9LWS3-F1
#
_entry.id   AF-A0A2V9LWS3-F1
#
_cell.length_a   1.000
_cell.length_b   1.000
_cell.length_c   1.000
_cell.angle_alpha   90.00
_cell.angle_beta   90.00
_cell.angle_gamma   90.00
#
_symmetry.space_group_name_H-M   'P 1'
#
loop_
_entity.id
_entity.type
_entity.pdbx_description
1 polymer ?
#
loop_
_entity_poly.entity_id
_entity_poly.type
_entity_poly.pdbx_seq_one_letter_code
_entity_poly.pdbx_strand_id
1 'polypeptide(L)'
;MRELISRLVAGLSLVAFLAPLVVGAEHATLLVFPLENLTGVPFLSWVSEGTSESICAQVRIPELDVVQRETRLELVEDADLPPNATLSRASMIRIAQLARADYLVFGSFSGTESALRIVLQILDTKTMKLGPDIVSTGPLNNLAEMENELAWQTLAQKGIHNNLSREEFHKRTRTVPNSAYLYFIRSLGAPDDQSQLDLLVKAIESYNDFPGALFRLGSYHFEKGECSRAVELLDRIPRTADHFQEARFMLGACHCKLGNSSKAIQAYVELLPFAPSMEVLNNLGVSYAREEDLPLAVNSLKRARELQSHPVVAMNLGILRYLQGDQDGALLLLDEAYKSSGGHGLVQYMRSRVLQALGRTQESSEALAEAVRMGIDPEKLKNDDPRGWTQYIFSPLPPPARK
;
A
#
# COMPACT_ATOMS: atom_id res chain seq x y z
N MET A 1 8.88 82.98 5.83
CA MET A 1 9.06 83.73 4.57
C MET A 1 10.36 83.22 3.94
N ARG A 2 10.22 82.42 2.87
CA ARG A 2 11.26 81.96 1.91
C ARG A 2 12.46 81.16 2.45
N GLU A 3 12.50 79.83 2.22
CA GLU A 3 13.16 79.12 1.07
C GLU A 3 14.47 78.48 1.59
N LEU A 4 15.01 77.32 1.18
CA LEU A 4 14.66 76.27 0.21
C LEU A 4 15.55 75.03 0.52
N ILE A 5 14.99 73.82 0.41
CA ILE A 5 15.54 72.58 -0.19
C ILE A 5 16.98 72.11 0.16
N SER A 6 17.08 70.93 0.80
CA SER A 6 18.17 69.96 0.60
C SER A 6 17.81 68.54 1.06
N ARG A 7 17.38 67.72 0.10
CA ARG A 7 17.71 66.30 -0.13
C ARG A 7 17.81 65.33 1.07
N LEU A 8 16.85 64.41 1.16
CA LEU A 8 17.09 63.00 1.53
C LEU A 8 15.91 62.13 1.02
N VAL A 9 16.02 61.68 -0.23
CA VAL A 9 15.20 60.58 -0.75
C VAL A 9 15.98 59.31 -0.41
N ALA A 10 15.52 58.59 0.61
CA ALA A 10 15.98 57.25 0.90
C ALA A 10 15.47 56.31 -0.21
N GLY A 11 16.40 55.71 -0.96
CA GLY A 11 16.10 54.70 -1.95
C GLY A 11 15.56 53.44 -1.28
N LEU A 12 14.27 53.17 -1.46
CA LEU A 12 13.70 51.84 -1.28
C LEU A 12 14.14 50.98 -2.46
N SER A 13 15.23 50.24 -2.29
CA SER A 13 15.58 49.14 -3.19
C SER A 13 14.58 48.00 -2.97
N LEU A 14 13.61 47.91 -3.88
CA LEU A 14 12.69 46.78 -4.00
C LEU A 14 13.50 45.55 -4.44
N VAL A 15 13.97 44.75 -3.48
CA VAL A 15 14.51 43.42 -3.78
C VAL A 15 13.33 42.53 -4.12
N ALA A 16 13.05 42.38 -5.41
CA ALA A 16 12.13 41.37 -5.90
C ALA A 16 12.74 40.00 -5.61
N PHE A 17 12.20 39.29 -4.62
CA PHE A 17 12.41 37.85 -4.49
C PHE A 17 11.77 37.19 -5.71
N LEU A 18 12.59 36.94 -6.74
CA LEU A 18 12.27 35.93 -7.74
C LEU A 18 12.30 34.59 -6.99
N ALA A 19 11.14 34.17 -6.49
CA ALA A 19 10.92 32.77 -6.19
C ALA A 19 11.23 32.00 -7.49
N PRO A 20 12.12 31.00 -7.48
CA PRO A 20 12.31 30.18 -8.67
C PRO A 20 10.94 29.61 -9.03
N LEU A 21 10.52 29.79 -10.28
CA LEU A 21 9.47 28.96 -10.84
C LEU A 21 9.93 27.52 -10.61
N VAL A 22 9.27 26.82 -9.68
CA VAL A 22 9.30 25.37 -9.67
C VAL A 22 8.55 24.98 -10.93
N VAL A 23 9.30 24.80 -12.02
CA VAL A 23 8.82 24.02 -13.15
C VAL A 23 8.49 22.66 -12.56
N GLY A 24 7.21 22.35 -12.42
CA GLY A 24 6.79 21.03 -11.96
C GLY A 24 7.47 20.00 -12.85
N ALA A 25 8.21 19.06 -12.26
CA ALA A 25 8.79 17.97 -13.02
C ALA A 25 7.65 17.31 -13.81
N GLU A 26 7.76 17.24 -15.13
CA GLU A 26 6.80 16.48 -15.93
C GLU A 26 6.86 15.03 -15.46
N HIS A 27 5.79 14.57 -14.80
CA HIS A 27 5.63 13.17 -14.45
C HIS A 27 5.48 12.38 -15.75
N ALA A 28 6.40 11.46 -15.99
CA ALA A 28 6.34 10.56 -17.13
C ALA A 28 5.72 9.23 -16.71
N THR A 29 5.00 8.57 -17.61
CA THR A 29 4.48 7.22 -17.41
C THR A 29 5.25 6.20 -18.25
N LEU A 30 5.78 5.15 -17.61
CA LEU A 30 6.52 4.07 -18.25
C LEU A 30 5.70 2.77 -18.23
N LEU A 31 5.58 2.13 -19.40
CA LEU A 31 5.05 0.78 -19.52
C LEU A 31 6.14 -0.15 -20.04
N VAL A 32 6.45 -1.21 -19.30
CA VAL A 32 7.39 -2.27 -19.70
C VAL A 32 6.60 -3.53 -20.02
N PHE A 33 6.87 -4.16 -21.16
CA PHE A 33 6.30 -5.45 -21.53
C PHE A 33 7.27 -6.62 -21.26
N PRO A 34 6.76 -7.83 -20.99
CA PRO A 34 7.59 -9.03 -20.92
C PRO A 34 8.38 -9.25 -22.20
N LEU A 35 9.63 -9.68 -22.06
CA LEU A 35 10.54 -9.81 -23.19
C LEU A 35 10.26 -11.06 -24.02
N GLU A 36 10.39 -10.96 -25.34
CA GLU A 36 10.24 -12.12 -26.22
C GLU A 36 11.38 -13.13 -25.99
N ASN A 37 11.03 -14.39 -25.74
CA ASN A 37 11.98 -15.47 -25.55
C ASN A 37 12.41 -16.06 -26.90
N LEU A 38 13.62 -15.72 -27.35
CA LEU A 38 14.21 -16.24 -28.59
C LEU A 38 15.20 -17.38 -28.35
N THR A 39 15.28 -17.92 -27.13
CA THR A 39 16.22 -19.00 -26.79
C THR A 39 15.74 -20.38 -27.25
N GLY A 40 14.42 -20.55 -27.43
CA GLY A 40 13.80 -21.86 -27.64
C GLY A 40 13.84 -22.78 -26.42
N VAL A 41 14.30 -22.30 -25.25
CA VAL A 41 14.41 -23.08 -24.01
C VAL A 41 13.26 -22.71 -23.07
N PRO A 42 12.29 -23.60 -22.81
CA PRO A 42 11.14 -23.32 -21.95
C PRO A 42 11.52 -23.01 -20.50
N PHE A 43 12.63 -23.57 -20.02
CA PHE A 43 13.14 -23.29 -18.67
C PHE A 43 13.39 -21.78 -18.45
N LEU A 44 13.87 -21.08 -19.48
CA LEU A 44 14.21 -19.64 -19.43
C LEU A 44 13.02 -18.72 -19.62
N SER A 45 11.80 -19.22 -19.83
CA SER A 45 10.62 -18.38 -20.06
C SER A 45 10.32 -17.41 -18.90
N TRP A 46 10.75 -17.71 -17.68
CA TRP A 46 10.59 -16.79 -16.54
C TRP A 46 11.41 -15.50 -16.70
N VAL A 47 12.49 -15.50 -17.49
CA VAL A 47 13.31 -14.30 -17.76
C VAL A 47 12.50 -13.22 -18.47
N SER A 48 11.47 -13.61 -19.23
CA SER A 48 10.56 -12.69 -19.92
C SER A 48 9.88 -11.72 -18.94
N GLU A 49 8.95 -12.23 -18.14
CA GLU A 49 8.24 -11.45 -17.12
C GLU A 49 9.19 -10.98 -16.02
N GLY A 50 10.17 -11.80 -15.62
CA GLY A 50 11.13 -11.46 -14.58
C GLY A 50 11.96 -10.22 -14.89
N THR A 51 12.44 -10.08 -16.13
CA THR A 51 13.19 -8.88 -16.52
C THR A 51 12.28 -7.64 -16.49
N SER A 52 11.02 -7.77 -16.95
CA SER A 52 10.04 -6.68 -16.90
C SER A 52 9.79 -6.22 -15.45
N GLU A 53 9.47 -7.16 -14.55
CA GLU A 53 9.19 -6.87 -13.15
C GLU A 53 10.42 -6.26 -12.44
N SER A 54 11.61 -6.80 -12.71
CA SER A 54 12.86 -6.30 -12.14
C SER A 54 13.17 -4.88 -12.60
N ILE A 55 12.99 -4.55 -13.87
CA ILE A 55 13.15 -3.18 -14.39
C ILE A 55 12.13 -2.26 -13.72
N CYS A 56 10.85 -2.65 -13.71
CA CYS A 56 9.78 -1.87 -13.12
C CYS A 56 10.03 -1.53 -11.64
N ALA A 57 10.56 -2.47 -10.86
CA ALA A 57 10.90 -2.24 -9.46
C ALA A 57 12.09 -1.26 -9.30
N GLN A 58 13.12 -1.38 -10.14
CA GLN A 58 14.36 -0.60 -9.99
C GLN A 58 14.22 0.85 -10.46
N VAL A 59 13.40 1.10 -11.48
CA VAL A 59 13.20 2.45 -12.04
C VAL A 59 12.22 3.33 -11.25
N ARG A 60 11.63 2.84 -10.16
CA ARG A 60 10.71 3.64 -9.33
C ARG A 60 11.43 4.86 -8.73
N ILE A 61 11.01 6.04 -9.18
CA ILE A 61 11.47 7.35 -8.72
C ILE A 61 10.26 8.29 -8.68
N PRO A 62 10.27 9.38 -7.88
CA PRO A 62 9.11 10.23 -7.69
C PRO A 62 8.51 10.81 -8.98
N GLU A 63 9.33 11.07 -10.00
CA GLU A 63 8.93 11.69 -11.28
C GLU A 63 8.47 10.68 -12.35
N LEU A 64 8.49 9.37 -12.04
CA LEU A 64 8.18 8.31 -13.00
C LEU A 64 7.10 7.38 -12.46
N ASP A 65 5.91 7.47 -13.05
CA ASP A 65 4.84 6.52 -12.82
C ASP A 65 5.10 5.25 -13.63
N VAL A 66 5.27 4.12 -12.96
CA VAL A 66 5.52 2.82 -13.60
C VAL A 66 4.22 2.01 -13.58
N VAL A 67 3.72 1.64 -14.76
CA VAL A 67 2.51 0.81 -14.87
C VAL A 67 2.81 -0.58 -14.29
N GLN A 68 2.05 -0.98 -13.26
CA GLN A 68 2.22 -2.25 -12.58
C GLN A 68 1.69 -3.42 -13.42
N ARG A 69 2.16 -4.64 -13.11
CA ARG A 69 1.77 -5.86 -13.81
C ARG A 69 0.27 -6.06 -13.85
N GLU A 70 -0.40 -5.95 -12.71
CA GLU A 70 -1.85 -6.17 -12.57
C GLU A 70 -2.62 -5.20 -13.49
N THR A 71 -2.28 -3.90 -13.45
CA THR A 71 -2.87 -2.89 -14.37
C THR A 71 -2.56 -3.18 -15.83
N ARG A 72 -1.35 -3.63 -16.16
CA ARG A 72 -1.01 -4.01 -17.53
C ARG A 72 -1.87 -5.18 -18.02
N LEU A 73 -2.11 -6.18 -17.17
CA LEU A 73 -2.94 -7.34 -17.52
C LEU A 73 -4.41 -6.93 -17.72
N GLU A 74 -4.96 -6.11 -16.83
CA GLU A 74 -6.31 -5.54 -16.99
C GLU A 74 -6.45 -4.81 -18.33
N LEU A 75 -5.48 -3.96 -18.69
CA LEU A 75 -5.49 -3.25 -19.97
C LEU A 75 -5.38 -4.18 -21.19
N VAL A 76 -4.65 -5.29 -21.07
CA VAL A 76 -4.54 -6.30 -22.12
C VAL A 76 -5.88 -7.03 -22.30
N GLU A 77 -6.53 -7.39 -21.21
CA GLU A 77 -7.87 -8.01 -21.22
C GLU A 77 -8.92 -7.04 -21.78
N ASP A 78 -8.93 -5.78 -21.34
CA ASP A 78 -9.81 -4.71 -21.86
C ASP A 78 -9.61 -4.44 -23.36
N ALA A 79 -8.46 -4.83 -23.92
CA ALA A 79 -8.17 -4.73 -25.33
C ALA A 79 -8.58 -5.99 -26.14
N ASP A 80 -9.25 -6.94 -25.50
CA ASP A 80 -9.63 -8.27 -26.01
C ASP A 80 -8.41 -9.12 -26.44
N LEU A 81 -7.29 -8.98 -25.72
CA LEU A 81 -6.06 -9.72 -25.98
C LEU A 81 -5.78 -10.75 -24.88
N PRO A 82 -5.10 -11.86 -25.19
CA PRO A 82 -4.77 -12.85 -24.18
C PRO A 82 -3.65 -12.31 -23.26
N PRO A 83 -3.83 -12.27 -21.93
CA PRO A 83 -2.89 -11.67 -20.98
C PRO A 83 -1.48 -12.27 -21.01
N ASN A 84 -1.37 -13.57 -21.33
CA ASN A 84 -0.12 -14.32 -21.33
C ASN A 84 0.44 -14.58 -22.74
N ALA A 85 -0.14 -13.99 -23.79
CA ALA A 85 0.34 -14.19 -25.17
C ALA A 85 1.50 -13.26 -25.50
N THR A 86 2.39 -13.71 -26.39
CA THR A 86 3.34 -12.83 -27.05
C THR A 86 2.58 -11.84 -27.93
N LEU A 87 2.64 -10.56 -27.57
CA LEU A 87 1.90 -9.51 -28.26
C LEU A 87 2.71 -8.92 -29.41
N SER A 88 2.02 -8.56 -30.49
CA SER A 88 2.63 -7.78 -31.57
C SER A 88 3.02 -6.38 -31.09
N ARG A 89 3.95 -5.71 -31.77
CA ARG A 89 4.30 -4.31 -31.47
C ARG A 89 3.09 -3.38 -31.55
N ALA A 90 2.21 -3.57 -32.54
CA ALA A 90 0.99 -2.78 -32.68
C ALA A 90 0.05 -2.96 -31.47
N SER A 91 -0.08 -4.20 -30.98
CA SER A 91 -0.83 -4.50 -29.76
C SER A 91 -0.22 -3.81 -28.54
N MET A 92 1.09 -3.92 -28.32
CA MET A 92 1.78 -3.26 -27.21
C MET A 92 1.62 -1.73 -27.25
N ILE A 93 1.68 -1.11 -28.44
CA ILE A 93 1.43 0.33 -28.63
C ILE A 93 0.00 0.69 -28.24
N ARG A 94 -1.00 -0.10 -28.65
CA ARG A 94 -2.40 0.12 -28.26
C ARG A 94 -2.55 0.08 -26.74
N ILE A 95 -1.93 -0.89 -26.05
CA ILE A 95 -1.96 -0.96 -24.59
C ILE A 95 -1.26 0.24 -23.95
N ALA A 96 -0.10 0.65 -24.48
CA ALA A 96 0.61 1.84 -23.99
C ALA A 96 -0.24 3.11 -24.11
N GLN A 97 -1.02 3.25 -25.19
CA GLN A 97 -1.95 4.36 -25.36
C GLN A 97 -3.11 4.32 -24.35
N LEU A 98 -3.68 3.13 -24.10
CA LEU A 98 -4.72 2.95 -23.07
C LEU A 98 -4.19 3.27 -21.67
N ALA A 99 -2.96 2.84 -21.38
CA ALA A 99 -2.23 3.15 -20.14
C ALA A 99 -1.83 4.64 -20.02
N ARG A 100 -1.96 5.42 -21.10
CA ARG A 100 -1.38 6.78 -21.23
C ARG A 100 0.12 6.82 -20.92
N ALA A 101 0.83 5.75 -21.25
CA ALA A 101 2.28 5.66 -21.09
C ALA A 101 2.96 6.59 -22.09
N ASP A 102 3.87 7.45 -21.62
CA ASP A 102 4.74 8.26 -22.47
C ASP A 102 5.81 7.41 -23.16
N TYR A 103 6.27 6.38 -22.45
CA TYR A 103 7.32 5.50 -22.91
C TYR A 103 6.89 4.04 -22.81
N LEU A 104 7.05 3.32 -23.93
CA LEU A 104 6.85 1.89 -24.03
C LEU A 104 8.21 1.20 -24.17
N VAL A 105 8.53 0.31 -23.23
CA VAL A 105 9.73 -0.54 -23.24
C VAL A 105 9.32 -1.96 -23.60
N PHE A 106 9.99 -2.52 -24.60
CA PHE A 106 9.82 -3.91 -25.03
C PHE A 106 11.14 -4.43 -25.57
N GLY A 107 11.23 -5.74 -25.78
CA GLY A 107 12.50 -6.33 -26.18
C GLY A 107 12.46 -7.83 -26.31
N SER A 108 13.65 -8.42 -26.36
CA SER A 108 13.83 -9.86 -26.48
C SER A 108 15.08 -10.32 -25.74
N PHE A 109 15.14 -11.61 -25.46
CA PHE A 109 16.36 -12.25 -24.97
C PHE A 109 16.66 -13.52 -25.77
N SER A 110 17.95 -13.81 -25.92
CA SER A 110 18.47 -14.92 -26.74
C SER A 110 19.75 -15.49 -26.10
N GLY A 111 20.23 -16.61 -26.63
CA GLY A 111 21.47 -17.24 -26.16
C GLY A 111 21.24 -18.39 -25.18
N THR A 112 22.16 -18.57 -24.24
CA THR A 112 22.21 -19.71 -23.32
C THR A 112 22.36 -19.24 -21.87
N GLU A 113 22.27 -20.15 -20.90
CA GLU A 113 22.51 -19.82 -19.49
C GLU A 113 23.92 -19.24 -19.24
N SER A 114 24.94 -19.65 -19.99
CA SER A 114 26.30 -19.08 -19.85
C SER A 114 26.51 -17.78 -20.61
N ALA A 115 25.63 -17.45 -21.56
CA ALA A 115 25.77 -16.31 -22.46
C ALA A 115 24.39 -15.84 -22.92
N LEU A 116 23.65 -15.21 -22.00
CA LEU A 116 22.36 -14.59 -22.25
C LEU A 116 22.59 -13.19 -22.84
N ARG A 117 21.85 -12.85 -23.90
CA ARG A 117 21.82 -11.51 -24.48
C ARG A 117 20.42 -10.95 -24.39
N ILE A 118 20.26 -9.81 -23.73
CA ILE A 118 19.00 -9.08 -23.57
C ILE A 118 19.08 -7.77 -24.35
N VAL A 119 18.03 -7.47 -25.12
CA VAL A 119 17.89 -6.23 -25.86
C VAL A 119 16.57 -5.58 -25.53
N LEU A 120 16.60 -4.30 -25.16
CA LEU A 120 15.43 -3.45 -24.99
C LEU A 120 15.41 -2.35 -26.04
N GLN A 121 14.20 -1.93 -26.41
CA GLN A 121 13.94 -0.74 -27.21
C GLN A 121 12.90 0.11 -26.49
N ILE A 122 13.04 1.43 -26.59
CA ILE A 122 12.10 2.39 -26.00
C ILE A 122 11.42 3.17 -27.11
N LEU A 123 10.10 3.06 -27.18
CA LEU A 123 9.25 3.86 -28.05
C LEU A 123 8.68 5.03 -27.26
N ASP A 124 8.85 6.24 -27.79
CA ASP A 124 8.11 7.42 -27.35
C ASP A 124 6.72 7.38 -28.00
N THR A 125 5.66 7.29 -27.20
CA THR A 125 4.29 7.05 -27.70
C THR A 125 3.65 8.30 -28.31
N LYS A 126 4.16 9.49 -27.99
CA LYS A 126 3.68 10.77 -28.52
C LYS A 126 4.25 11.05 -29.90
N THR A 127 5.56 10.83 -30.06
CA THR A 127 6.29 11.10 -31.31
C THR A 127 6.39 9.87 -32.21
N MET A 128 6.05 8.69 -31.69
CA MET A 128 6.27 7.39 -32.34
C MET A 128 7.74 7.13 -32.72
N LYS A 129 8.68 7.83 -32.05
CA LYS A 129 10.11 7.68 -32.30
C LYS A 129 10.66 6.53 -31.48
N LEU A 130 11.29 5.57 -32.17
CA LEU A 130 12.02 4.47 -31.54
C LEU A 130 13.44 4.93 -31.20
N GLY A 131 13.86 4.67 -29.97
CA GLY A 131 15.24 4.90 -29.53
C GLY A 131 16.20 3.80 -29.99
N PRO A 132 17.52 4.00 -29.79
CA PRO A 132 18.52 2.95 -30.01
C PRO A 132 18.30 1.74 -29.09
N ASP A 133 18.92 0.63 -29.46
CA ASP A 133 18.94 -0.59 -28.66
C ASP A 133 19.73 -0.39 -27.36
N ILE A 134 19.14 -0.85 -26.26
CA ILE A 134 19.79 -0.99 -24.95
C ILE A 134 20.13 -2.48 -24.80
N VAL A 135 21.41 -2.81 -24.63
CA VAL A 135 21.89 -4.19 -24.67
C VAL A 135 22.67 -4.53 -23.41
N SER A 136 22.37 -5.70 -22.84
CA SER A 136 23.16 -6.31 -21.78
C SER A 136 23.44 -7.78 -22.11
N THR A 137 24.64 -8.26 -21.81
CA THR A 137 25.06 -9.64 -22.12
C THR A 137 25.87 -10.20 -20.96
N GLY A 138 25.59 -11.44 -20.59
CA GLY A 138 26.26 -12.12 -19.49
C GLY A 138 25.64 -13.47 -19.17
N PRO A 139 26.22 -14.23 -18.23
CA PRO A 139 25.62 -15.47 -17.75
C PRO A 139 24.37 -15.21 -16.91
N LEU A 140 23.44 -16.18 -16.89
CA LEU A 140 22.17 -16.10 -16.16
C LEU A 140 22.37 -15.81 -14.67
N ASN A 141 23.43 -16.32 -14.04
CA ASN A 141 23.71 -16.03 -12.63
C ASN A 141 23.97 -14.53 -12.36
N ASN A 142 24.38 -13.75 -13.37
CA ASN A 142 24.54 -12.30 -13.30
C ASN A 142 23.29 -11.52 -13.76
N LEU A 143 22.14 -12.19 -13.93
CA LEU A 143 20.93 -11.54 -14.45
C LEU A 143 20.52 -10.30 -13.66
N ALA A 144 20.63 -10.29 -12.32
CA ALA A 144 20.24 -9.13 -11.52
C ALA A 144 21.06 -7.87 -11.86
N GLU A 145 22.37 -8.01 -12.07
CA GLU A 145 23.26 -6.94 -12.53
C GLU A 145 22.91 -6.49 -13.94
N MET A 146 22.61 -7.44 -14.83
CA MET A 146 22.19 -7.15 -16.19
C MET A 146 20.88 -6.35 -16.20
N GLU A 147 19.89 -6.75 -15.40
CA GLU A 147 18.62 -6.06 -15.22
C GLU A 147 18.82 -4.63 -14.68
N ASN A 148 19.70 -4.44 -13.69
CA ASN A 148 20.02 -3.11 -13.16
C ASN A 148 20.62 -2.20 -14.25
N GLU A 149 21.57 -2.71 -15.04
CA GLU A 149 22.17 -1.94 -16.12
C GLU A 149 21.15 -1.56 -17.20
N LEU A 150 20.26 -2.48 -17.57
CA LEU A 150 19.17 -2.21 -18.50
C LEU A 150 18.22 -1.14 -17.96
N ALA A 151 17.87 -1.20 -16.68
CA ALA A 151 17.02 -0.23 -16.01
C ALA A 151 17.68 1.16 -15.95
N TRP A 152 18.97 1.23 -15.61
CA TRP A 152 19.75 2.47 -15.62
C TRP A 152 19.80 3.10 -17.02
N GLN A 153 20.15 2.32 -18.04
CA GLN A 153 20.21 2.81 -19.43
C GLN A 153 18.84 3.28 -19.92
N THR A 154 17.75 2.65 -19.45
CA THR A 154 16.38 3.07 -19.77
C THR A 154 16.10 4.49 -19.29
N LEU A 155 16.48 4.81 -18.04
CA LEU A 155 16.34 6.16 -17.49
C LEU A 155 17.30 7.16 -18.15
N ALA A 156 18.56 6.75 -18.36
CA ALA A 156 19.60 7.60 -18.93
C ALA A 156 19.25 8.05 -20.36
N GLN A 157 18.75 7.14 -21.20
CA GLN A 157 18.35 7.43 -22.58
C GLN A 157 17.20 8.45 -22.67
N LYS A 158 16.38 8.58 -21.62
CA LYS A 158 15.28 9.54 -21.54
C LYS A 158 15.59 10.76 -20.68
N GLY A 159 16.75 10.82 -20.04
CA GLY A 159 17.12 11.92 -19.15
C GLY A 159 16.28 11.97 -17.86
N ILE A 160 15.63 10.86 -17.47
CA ILE A 160 14.73 10.77 -16.31
C ILE A 160 15.47 10.19 -15.09
N HIS A 161 16.80 10.24 -15.06
CA HIS A 161 17.59 9.66 -13.96
C HIS A 161 17.65 10.57 -12.72
N ASN A 162 17.05 11.76 -12.73
CA ASN A 162 16.93 12.68 -11.59
C ASN A 162 18.22 12.84 -10.74
N ASN A 163 19.35 13.15 -11.40
CA ASN A 163 20.68 13.25 -10.77
C ASN A 163 21.19 12.00 -10.02
N LEU A 164 20.49 10.86 -10.08
CA LEU A 164 21.03 9.59 -9.61
C LEU A 164 22.30 9.31 -10.40
N SER A 165 23.39 9.00 -9.69
CA SER A 165 24.58 8.48 -10.31
C SER A 165 24.36 7.00 -10.66
N ARG A 166 25.10 6.50 -11.65
CA ARG A 166 25.09 5.07 -11.98
C ARG A 166 25.47 4.19 -10.79
N GLU A 167 26.42 4.65 -9.97
CA GLU A 167 26.84 3.95 -8.75
C GLU A 167 25.72 3.89 -7.69
N GLU A 168 24.97 4.98 -7.53
CA GLU A 168 23.82 5.02 -6.63
C GLU A 168 22.68 4.14 -7.13
N PHE A 169 22.44 4.14 -8.44
CA PHE A 169 21.44 3.27 -9.05
C PHE A 169 21.79 1.78 -8.92
N HIS A 170 23.07 1.43 -9.01
CA HIS A 170 23.54 0.06 -8.83
C HIS A 170 23.17 -0.53 -7.46
N LYS A 171 23.08 0.29 -6.40
CA LYS A 171 22.61 -0.16 -5.07
C LYS A 171 21.16 -0.68 -5.07
N ARG A 172 20.40 -0.42 -6.13
CA ARG A 172 19.02 -0.91 -6.32
C ARG A 172 18.96 -2.31 -6.95
N THR A 173 20.11 -2.90 -7.26
CA THR A 173 20.20 -4.25 -7.82
C THR A 173 19.43 -5.24 -6.95
N ARG A 174 18.61 -6.07 -7.60
CA ARG A 174 17.84 -7.12 -6.92
C ARG A 174 18.77 -8.03 -6.14
N THR A 175 18.55 -8.11 -4.82
CA THR A 175 19.33 -8.97 -3.90
C THR A 175 18.80 -10.40 -3.84
N VAL A 176 17.54 -10.61 -4.21
CA VAL A 176 16.92 -11.94 -4.26
C VAL A 176 17.62 -12.78 -5.34
N PRO A 177 18.12 -14.00 -5.04
CA PRO A 177 18.80 -14.83 -6.01
C PRO A 177 17.84 -15.37 -7.08
N ASN A 178 18.36 -15.65 -8.28
CA ASN A 178 17.56 -16.16 -9.39
C ASN A 178 16.84 -17.48 -9.07
N SER A 179 17.44 -18.33 -8.22
CA SER A 179 16.83 -19.58 -7.75
C SER A 179 15.49 -19.37 -7.06
N ALA A 180 15.34 -18.27 -6.30
CA ALA A 180 14.10 -17.90 -5.64
C ALA A 180 13.21 -17.06 -6.57
N TYR A 181 13.80 -16.11 -7.29
CA TYR A 181 13.09 -15.18 -8.16
C TYR A 181 12.33 -15.90 -9.28
N LEU A 182 12.90 -16.95 -9.86
CA LEU A 182 12.22 -17.75 -10.90
C LEU A 182 10.89 -18.35 -10.40
N TYR A 183 10.85 -18.82 -9.14
CA TYR A 183 9.65 -19.43 -8.58
C TYR A 183 8.58 -18.38 -8.32
N PHE A 184 8.99 -17.22 -7.80
CA PHE A 184 8.10 -16.07 -7.63
C PHE A 184 7.50 -15.60 -8.97
N ILE A 185 8.32 -15.43 -10.01
CA ILE A 185 7.80 -15.03 -11.33
C ILE A 185 6.82 -16.07 -11.89
N ARG A 186 7.12 -17.36 -11.73
CA ARG A 186 6.18 -18.42 -12.12
C ARG A 186 4.89 -18.39 -11.31
N SER A 187 4.94 -18.02 -10.02
CA SER A 187 3.74 -17.94 -9.18
C SER A 187 2.78 -16.83 -9.62
N LEU A 188 3.28 -15.78 -10.28
CA LEU A 188 2.43 -14.69 -10.81
C LEU A 188 1.56 -15.13 -11.99
N GLY A 189 1.99 -16.17 -12.73
CA GLY A 189 1.28 -16.74 -13.88
C GLY A 189 0.74 -18.15 -13.62
N ALA A 190 0.64 -18.57 -12.35
CA ALA A 190 0.12 -19.87 -12.00
C ALA A 190 -1.37 -20.00 -12.38
N PRO A 191 -1.83 -21.18 -12.82
CA PRO A 191 -3.19 -21.38 -13.31
C PRO A 191 -4.26 -21.40 -12.20
N ASP A 192 -3.85 -21.62 -10.95
CA ASP A 192 -4.73 -21.75 -9.80
C ASP A 192 -4.00 -21.37 -8.50
N ASP A 193 -4.78 -21.10 -7.45
CA ASP A 193 -4.27 -20.70 -6.13
C ASP A 193 -3.29 -21.72 -5.55
N GLN A 194 -3.55 -23.03 -5.69
CA GLN A 194 -2.67 -24.05 -5.08
C GLN A 194 -1.32 -24.08 -5.78
N SER A 195 -1.31 -24.06 -7.12
CA SER A 195 -0.09 -23.95 -7.92
C SER A 195 0.70 -22.68 -7.57
N GLN A 196 0.00 -21.56 -7.34
CA GLN A 196 0.64 -20.31 -6.91
C GLN A 196 1.30 -20.47 -5.54
N LEU A 197 0.60 -21.02 -4.55
CA LEU A 197 1.10 -21.21 -3.19
C LEU A 197 2.32 -22.14 -3.16
N ASP A 198 2.28 -23.25 -3.89
CA ASP A 198 3.39 -24.19 -3.99
C ASP A 198 4.66 -23.53 -4.55
N LEU A 199 4.50 -22.64 -5.53
CA LEU A 199 5.61 -21.87 -6.11
C LEU A 199 6.13 -20.79 -5.14
N LEU A 200 5.24 -20.12 -4.40
CA LEU A 200 5.64 -19.16 -3.36
C LEU A 200 6.43 -19.84 -2.23
N VAL A 201 6.02 -21.04 -1.81
CA VAL A 201 6.76 -21.85 -0.83
C VAL A 201 8.16 -22.18 -1.36
N LYS A 202 8.29 -22.65 -2.60
CA LYS A 202 9.61 -22.92 -3.22
C LYS A 202 10.49 -21.67 -3.32
N ALA A 203 9.89 -20.50 -3.56
CA ALA A 203 10.61 -19.24 -3.57
C ALA A 203 11.18 -18.92 -2.18
N ILE A 204 10.39 -19.11 -1.12
CA ILE A 204 10.81 -18.92 0.28
C ILE A 204 11.85 -19.98 0.68
N GLU A 205 11.68 -21.25 0.32
CA GLU A 205 12.68 -22.31 0.59
C GLU A 205 14.03 -22.02 -0.08
N SER A 206 14.01 -21.38 -1.25
CA SER A 206 15.23 -20.99 -1.99
C SER A 206 15.87 -19.72 -1.43
N TYR A 207 15.07 -18.82 -0.84
CA TYR A 207 15.52 -17.60 -0.18
C TYR A 207 14.51 -17.20 0.90
N ASN A 208 14.83 -17.56 2.14
CA ASN A 208 13.90 -17.46 3.27
C ASN A 208 13.27 -16.07 3.35
N ASP A 209 14.05 -15.00 3.26
CA ASP A 209 13.59 -13.64 3.50
C ASP A 209 13.20 -12.90 2.22
N PHE A 210 12.57 -13.60 1.26
CA PHE A 210 12.04 -13.01 0.03
C PHE A 210 10.77 -12.18 0.34
N PRO A 211 10.83 -10.83 0.36
CA PRO A 211 9.69 -10.01 0.81
C PRO A 211 8.44 -10.18 -0.07
N GLY A 212 8.61 -10.22 -1.40
CA GLY A 212 7.48 -10.40 -2.33
C GLY A 212 6.76 -11.75 -2.15
N ALA A 213 7.51 -12.83 -1.92
CA ALA A 213 6.90 -14.14 -1.70
C ALA A 213 6.26 -14.25 -0.32
N LEU A 214 6.93 -13.73 0.72
CA LEU A 214 6.39 -13.63 2.08
C LEU A 214 5.09 -12.82 2.11
N PHE A 215 5.06 -11.68 1.41
CA PHE A 215 3.86 -10.85 1.32
C PHE A 215 2.71 -11.59 0.67
N ARG A 216 2.89 -12.17 -0.53
CA ARG A 216 1.80 -12.86 -1.23
C ARG A 216 1.27 -14.07 -0.44
N LEU A 217 2.14 -14.87 0.17
CA LEU A 217 1.72 -16.01 0.99
C LEU A 217 1.07 -15.55 2.31
N GLY A 218 1.63 -14.53 2.96
CA GLY A 218 1.08 -13.95 4.18
C GLY A 218 -0.29 -13.32 3.95
N SER A 219 -0.48 -12.64 2.83
CA SER A 219 -1.74 -12.05 2.40
C SER A 219 -2.81 -13.11 2.13
N TYR A 220 -2.44 -14.21 1.48
CA TYR A 220 -3.36 -15.35 1.33
C TYR A 220 -3.86 -15.87 2.69
N HIS A 221 -2.95 -16.10 3.65
CA HIS A 221 -3.35 -16.56 4.98
C HIS A 221 -4.20 -15.53 5.74
N PHE A 222 -3.91 -14.23 5.58
CA PHE A 222 -4.72 -13.16 6.15
C PHE A 222 -6.16 -13.18 5.62
N GLU A 223 -6.33 -13.31 4.30
CA GLU A 223 -7.64 -13.36 3.64
C GLU A 223 -8.45 -14.59 4.06
N LYS A 224 -7.79 -15.73 4.27
CA LYS A 224 -8.43 -16.94 4.84
C LYS A 224 -8.73 -16.82 6.35
N GLY A 225 -8.29 -15.74 7.01
CA GLY A 225 -8.43 -15.54 8.45
C GLY A 225 -7.47 -16.38 9.29
N GLU A 226 -6.46 -17.00 8.68
CA GLU A 226 -5.43 -17.80 9.34
C GLU A 226 -4.35 -16.90 9.96
N CYS A 227 -4.77 -16.06 10.92
CA CYS A 227 -3.96 -14.96 11.44
C CYS A 227 -2.59 -15.38 11.99
N SER A 228 -2.48 -16.55 12.61
CA SER A 228 -1.19 -17.03 13.13
C SER A 228 -0.16 -17.26 12.01
N ARG A 229 -0.56 -17.90 10.90
CA ARG A 229 0.32 -18.14 9.74
C ARG A 229 0.66 -16.83 9.03
N ALA A 230 -0.32 -15.94 8.88
CA ALA A 230 -0.10 -14.63 8.29
C ALA A 230 0.95 -13.83 9.09
N VAL A 231 0.87 -13.84 10.43
CA VAL A 231 1.84 -13.16 11.31
C VAL A 231 3.26 -13.69 11.09
N GLU A 232 3.45 -15.01 11.04
CA GLU A 232 4.78 -15.63 10.86
C GLU A 232 5.47 -15.20 9.57
N LEU A 233 4.70 -14.92 8.51
CA LEU A 233 5.21 -14.51 7.20
C LEU A 233 5.38 -13.00 7.10
N LEU A 234 4.37 -12.23 7.50
CA LEU A 234 4.33 -10.78 7.33
C LEU A 234 5.31 -10.04 8.25
N ASP A 235 5.61 -10.60 9.43
CA ASP A 235 6.55 -9.96 10.38
C ASP A 235 8.01 -9.96 9.86
N ARG A 236 8.30 -10.82 8.88
CA ARG A 236 9.64 -10.95 8.28
C ARG A 236 9.90 -9.95 7.15
N ILE A 237 8.89 -9.16 6.77
CA ILE A 237 9.02 -8.18 5.68
C ILE A 237 9.74 -6.93 6.21
N PRO A 238 10.91 -6.55 5.64
CA PRO A 238 11.68 -5.42 6.13
C PRO A 238 11.03 -4.09 5.74
N ARG A 239 11.29 -3.05 6.54
CA ARG A 239 10.77 -1.68 6.33
C ARG A 239 11.08 -1.07 4.97
N THR A 240 12.14 -1.55 4.31
CA THR A 240 12.59 -1.07 2.99
C THR A 240 11.99 -1.85 1.84
N ALA A 241 11.27 -2.94 2.08
CA ALA A 241 10.65 -3.73 1.02
C ALA A 241 9.40 -3.06 0.47
N ASP A 242 9.11 -3.35 -0.80
CA ASP A 242 7.77 -3.19 -1.34
C ASP A 242 6.75 -3.94 -0.47
N HIS A 243 5.53 -3.41 -0.40
CA HIS A 243 4.43 -3.95 0.40
C HIS A 243 4.61 -3.93 1.93
N PHE A 244 5.64 -3.25 2.46
CA PHE A 244 5.82 -3.12 3.91
C PHE A 244 4.59 -2.51 4.61
N GLN A 245 3.99 -1.48 4.02
CA GLN A 245 2.85 -0.77 4.63
C GLN A 245 1.63 -1.69 4.70
N GLU A 246 1.34 -2.38 3.61
CA GLU A 246 0.29 -3.38 3.47
C GLU A 246 0.50 -4.52 4.47
N ALA A 247 1.72 -5.07 4.54
CA ALA A 247 2.08 -6.11 5.48
C ALA A 247 1.88 -5.69 6.94
N ARG A 248 2.29 -4.46 7.32
CA ARG A 248 2.10 -3.96 8.69
C ARG A 248 0.64 -3.71 9.05
N PHE A 249 -0.18 -3.25 8.10
CA PHE A 249 -1.63 -3.15 8.30
C PHE A 249 -2.25 -4.53 8.61
N MET A 250 -1.93 -5.53 7.77
CA MET A 250 -2.46 -6.89 7.90
C MET A 250 -1.94 -7.57 9.18
N LEU A 251 -0.68 -7.34 9.55
CA LEU A 251 -0.09 -7.82 10.80
C LEU A 251 -0.81 -7.24 12.02
N GLY A 252 -1.08 -5.92 12.01
CA GLY A 252 -1.86 -5.26 13.06
C GLY A 252 -3.26 -5.85 13.20
N ALA A 253 -3.97 -6.04 12.08
CA ALA A 253 -5.30 -6.64 12.05
C ALA A 253 -5.31 -8.10 12.52
N CYS A 254 -4.29 -8.90 12.16
CA CYS A 254 -4.12 -10.25 12.69
C CYS A 254 -3.90 -10.25 14.21
N HIS A 255 -3.03 -9.38 14.71
CA HIS A 255 -2.79 -9.27 16.15
C HIS A 255 -4.05 -8.83 16.92
N CYS A 256 -4.86 -7.93 16.35
CA CYS A 256 -6.18 -7.59 16.88
C CYS A 256 -7.11 -8.81 17.00
N LYS A 257 -7.19 -9.65 15.96
CA LYS A 257 -8.01 -10.88 15.95
C LYS A 257 -7.50 -11.93 16.93
N LEU A 258 -6.19 -12.02 17.12
CA LEU A 258 -5.55 -12.93 18.06
C LEU A 258 -5.57 -12.42 19.51
N GLY A 259 -6.10 -11.22 19.77
CA GLY A 259 -6.12 -10.62 21.11
C GLY A 259 -4.77 -10.07 21.59
N ASN A 260 -3.79 -9.97 20.70
CA ASN A 260 -2.44 -9.48 21.00
C ASN A 260 -2.36 -7.95 20.84
N SER A 261 -3.06 -7.21 21.71
CA SER A 261 -3.21 -5.75 21.57
C SER A 261 -1.88 -4.98 21.59
N SER A 262 -0.93 -5.35 22.46
CA SER A 262 0.44 -4.80 22.45
C SER A 262 1.16 -4.93 21.09
N LYS A 263 1.08 -6.09 20.43
CA LYS A 263 1.69 -6.29 19.10
C LYS A 263 0.93 -5.55 17.99
N ALA A 264 -0.40 -5.44 18.11
CA ALA A 264 -1.18 -4.63 17.19
C ALA A 264 -0.79 -3.14 17.26
N ILE A 265 -0.56 -2.62 18.47
CA ILE A 265 -0.05 -1.25 18.68
C ILE A 265 1.28 -1.07 17.95
N GLN A 266 2.24 -1.98 18.11
CA GLN A 266 3.55 -1.90 17.45
C GLN A 266 3.40 -1.80 15.93
N ALA A 267 2.62 -2.71 15.32
CA ALA A 267 2.42 -2.73 13.88
C ALA A 267 1.77 -1.43 13.34
N TYR A 268 0.74 -0.91 14.02
CA TYR A 268 0.08 0.33 13.60
C TYR A 268 0.93 1.58 13.85
N VAL A 269 1.72 1.61 14.93
CA VAL A 269 2.67 2.72 15.19
C VAL A 269 3.75 2.79 14.12
N GLU A 270 4.26 1.65 13.66
CA GLU A 270 5.20 1.61 12.53
C GLU A 270 4.58 2.09 11.21
N LEU A 271 3.28 1.87 11.02
CA LEU A 271 2.54 2.25 9.80
C LEU A 271 2.14 3.73 9.77
N LEU A 272 1.89 4.33 10.93
CA LEU A 272 1.38 5.71 11.09
C LEU A 272 2.14 6.79 10.29
N PRO A 273 3.48 6.77 10.17
CA PRO A 273 4.22 7.76 9.38
C PRO A 273 3.92 7.70 7.88
N PHE A 274 3.44 6.57 7.37
CA PHE A 274 3.27 6.30 5.95
C PHE A 274 1.79 6.38 5.51
N ALA A 275 0.90 5.74 6.26
CA ALA A 275 -0.51 5.61 5.90
C ALA A 275 -1.43 5.86 7.11
N PRO A 276 -1.55 7.11 7.58
CA PRO A 276 -2.53 7.45 8.60
C PRO A 276 -3.94 7.41 7.99
N SER A 277 -4.71 6.39 8.34
CA SER A 277 -6.13 6.27 7.97
C SER A 277 -7.05 6.21 9.18
N MET A 278 -8.35 6.39 8.93
CA MET A 278 -9.37 6.25 9.95
C MET A 278 -9.36 4.84 10.55
N GLU A 279 -9.21 3.80 9.75
CA GLU A 279 -9.12 2.40 10.18
C GLU A 279 -7.89 2.13 11.05
N VAL A 280 -6.70 2.60 10.61
CA VAL A 280 -5.46 2.45 11.38
C VAL A 280 -5.58 3.14 12.74
N LEU A 281 -6.06 4.39 12.77
CA LEU A 281 -6.22 5.15 14.00
C LEU A 281 -7.33 4.58 14.90
N ASN A 282 -8.42 4.07 14.32
CA ASN A 282 -9.44 3.35 15.07
C ASN A 282 -8.85 2.11 15.74
N ASN A 283 -8.18 1.25 14.96
CA ASN A 283 -7.67 -0.02 15.47
C ASN A 283 -6.54 0.18 16.47
N LEU A 284 -5.71 1.21 16.28
CA LEU A 284 -4.73 1.64 17.27
C LEU A 284 -5.43 2.11 18.55
N GLY A 285 -6.46 2.95 18.45
CA GLY A 285 -7.22 3.43 19.62
C GLY A 285 -7.91 2.30 20.40
N VAL A 286 -8.53 1.35 19.70
CA VAL A 286 -9.11 0.14 20.30
C VAL A 286 -8.04 -0.71 20.99
N SER A 287 -6.87 -0.85 20.37
CA SER A 287 -5.77 -1.64 20.97
C SER A 287 -5.21 -0.96 22.23
N TYR A 288 -5.05 0.36 22.24
CA TYR A 288 -4.69 1.10 23.45
C TYR A 288 -5.75 0.97 24.55
N ALA A 289 -7.05 1.02 24.20
CA ALA A 289 -8.12 0.85 25.17
C ALA A 289 -8.04 -0.53 25.85
N ARG A 290 -7.73 -1.60 25.10
CA ARG A 290 -7.59 -2.96 25.62
C ARG A 290 -6.33 -3.16 26.47
N GLU A 291 -5.29 -2.37 26.23
CA GLU A 291 -4.09 -2.27 27.09
C GLU A 291 -4.25 -1.23 28.21
N GLU A 292 -5.48 -0.75 28.44
CA GLU A 292 -5.85 0.20 29.50
C GLU A 292 -5.26 1.63 29.37
N ASP A 293 -4.59 1.95 28.25
CA ASP A 293 -4.10 3.30 27.96
C ASP A 293 -5.21 4.18 27.35
N LEU A 294 -6.16 4.55 28.21
CA LEU A 294 -7.31 5.38 27.83
C LEU A 294 -6.92 6.75 27.21
N PRO A 295 -5.88 7.47 27.69
CA PRO A 295 -5.45 8.72 27.07
C PRO A 295 -5.04 8.55 25.60
N LEU A 296 -4.18 7.58 25.28
CA LEU A 296 -3.76 7.32 23.90
C LEU A 296 -4.92 6.78 23.05
N ALA A 297 -5.79 5.97 23.63
CA ALA A 297 -6.97 5.45 22.97
C ALA A 297 -7.92 6.58 22.50
N VAL A 298 -8.26 7.51 23.39
CA VAL A 298 -9.12 8.67 23.08
C VAL A 298 -8.46 9.59 22.05
N ASN A 299 -7.16 9.84 22.16
CA ASN A 299 -6.45 10.66 21.18
C ASN A 299 -6.47 10.03 19.78
N SER A 300 -6.23 8.72 19.69
CA SER A 300 -6.24 7.99 18.42
C SER A 300 -7.62 8.01 17.76
N LEU A 301 -8.69 7.77 18.54
CA LEU A 301 -10.06 7.81 18.02
C LEU A 301 -10.54 9.22 17.63
N LYS A 302 -10.09 10.26 18.34
CA LYS A 302 -10.34 11.65 17.92
C LYS A 302 -9.72 11.95 16.55
N ARG A 303 -8.46 11.57 16.36
CA ARG A 303 -7.77 11.71 15.07
C ARG A 303 -8.45 10.88 13.97
N ALA A 304 -8.89 9.66 14.29
CA ALA A 304 -9.65 8.84 13.33
C ALA A 304 -10.92 9.57 12.85
N ARG A 305 -11.67 10.17 13.79
CA ARG A 305 -12.89 10.93 13.50
C ARG A 305 -12.63 12.22 12.72
N GLU A 306 -11.49 12.88 12.96
CA GLU A 306 -11.05 14.06 12.19
C GLU A 306 -10.75 13.71 10.73
N LEU A 307 -10.29 12.48 10.45
CA LEU A 307 -10.09 12.01 9.08
C LEU A 307 -11.40 11.69 8.38
N GLN A 308 -12.30 10.97 9.07
CA GLN A 308 -13.58 10.56 8.52
C GLN A 308 -14.59 10.27 9.63
N SER A 309 -15.81 10.80 9.52
CA SER A 309 -16.91 10.40 10.40
C SER A 309 -17.32 8.96 10.09
N HIS A 310 -17.37 8.13 11.13
CA HIS A 310 -17.71 6.71 11.00
C HIS A 310 -18.42 6.24 12.28
N PRO A 311 -19.55 5.51 12.18
CA PRO A 311 -20.35 5.12 13.36
C PRO A 311 -19.58 4.26 14.36
N VAL A 312 -18.70 3.37 13.89
CA VAL A 312 -17.86 2.55 14.78
C VAL A 312 -16.86 3.41 15.56
N VAL A 313 -16.27 4.43 14.93
CA VAL A 313 -15.34 5.36 15.61
C VAL A 313 -16.09 6.18 16.66
N ALA A 314 -17.28 6.69 16.31
CA ALA A 314 -18.13 7.42 17.25
C ALA A 314 -18.55 6.55 18.43
N MET A 315 -18.97 5.30 18.19
CA MET A 315 -19.30 4.34 19.24
C MET A 315 -18.10 4.04 20.14
N ASN A 316 -16.94 3.71 19.56
CA ASN A 316 -15.72 3.43 20.33
C ASN A 316 -15.33 4.63 21.20
N LEU A 317 -15.34 5.84 20.64
CA LEU A 317 -15.02 7.04 21.40
C LEU A 317 -16.08 7.30 22.50
N GLY A 318 -17.36 7.03 22.23
CA GLY A 318 -18.44 7.13 23.21
C GLY A 318 -18.27 6.17 24.39
N ILE A 319 -17.86 4.92 24.13
CA ILE A 319 -17.49 3.95 25.16
C ILE A 319 -16.34 4.49 26.02
N LEU A 320 -15.29 5.05 25.41
CA LEU A 320 -14.16 5.60 26.18
C LEU A 320 -14.56 6.84 26.99
N ARG A 321 -15.44 7.71 26.48
CA ARG A 321 -15.98 8.85 27.24
C ARG A 321 -16.80 8.39 28.44
N TYR A 322 -17.61 7.34 28.28
CA TYR A 322 -18.33 6.71 29.38
C TYR A 322 -17.38 6.23 30.48
N LEU A 323 -16.28 5.55 30.10
CA LEU A 323 -15.24 5.10 31.03
C LEU A 323 -14.50 6.26 31.72
N GLN A 324 -14.37 7.42 31.06
CA GLN A 324 -13.81 8.65 31.64
C GLN A 324 -14.80 9.40 32.55
N GLY A 325 -16.05 8.95 32.65
CA GLY A 325 -17.11 9.63 33.41
C GLY A 325 -17.78 10.78 32.67
N ASP A 326 -17.40 11.05 31.42
CA ASP A 326 -18.00 12.07 30.54
C ASP A 326 -19.29 11.53 29.91
N GLN A 327 -20.35 11.49 30.72
CA GLN A 327 -21.63 10.90 30.34
C GLN A 327 -22.32 11.68 29.20
N ASP A 328 -22.28 13.01 29.25
CA ASP A 328 -22.87 13.87 28.20
C ASP A 328 -22.13 13.70 26.87
N GLY A 329 -20.80 13.72 26.88
CA GLY A 329 -19.98 13.47 25.70
C GLY A 329 -20.15 12.06 25.13
N ALA A 330 -20.30 11.06 26.01
CA ALA A 330 -20.60 9.69 25.60
C ALA A 330 -21.95 9.59 24.90
N LEU A 331 -23.01 10.18 25.47
CA LEU A 331 -24.34 10.14 24.89
C LEU A 331 -24.40 10.80 23.52
N LEU A 332 -23.77 11.97 23.36
CA LEU A 332 -23.71 12.68 22.08
C LEU A 332 -23.08 11.83 20.97
N LEU A 333 -21.98 11.15 21.29
CA LEU A 333 -21.27 10.27 20.36
C LEU A 333 -22.07 9.01 20.02
N LEU A 334 -22.77 8.43 20.99
CA LEU A 334 -23.61 7.26 20.77
C LEU A 334 -24.87 7.62 19.96
N ASP A 335 -25.42 8.82 20.13
CA ASP A 335 -26.52 9.33 19.30
C ASP A 335 -26.07 9.56 17.85
N GLU A 336 -24.85 10.09 17.64
CA GLU A 336 -24.23 10.18 16.31
C GLU A 336 -24.08 8.80 15.67
N ALA A 337 -23.50 7.84 16.40
CA ALA A 337 -23.31 6.47 15.92
C ALA A 337 -24.65 5.80 15.56
N TYR A 338 -25.69 6.00 16.39
CA TYR A 338 -27.01 5.44 16.17
C TYR A 338 -27.68 5.98 14.89
N LYS A 339 -27.63 7.31 14.69
CA LYS A 339 -28.20 7.96 13.49
C LYS A 339 -27.56 7.47 12.20
N SER A 340 -26.25 7.22 12.22
CA SER A 340 -25.48 6.86 11.03
C SER A 340 -25.52 5.37 10.67
N SER A 341 -25.81 4.47 11.62
CA SER A 341 -25.73 3.01 11.41
C SER A 341 -27.07 2.27 11.36
N GLY A 342 -28.19 2.97 11.54
CA GLY A 342 -29.53 2.33 11.53
C GLY A 342 -29.82 1.43 12.75
N GLY A 343 -29.05 1.55 13.84
CA GLY A 343 -29.32 0.84 15.08
C GLY A 343 -28.55 -0.47 15.23
N HIS A 344 -27.29 -0.36 15.64
CA HIS A 344 -26.54 -1.49 16.20
C HIS A 344 -26.95 -1.70 17.67
N GLY A 345 -27.37 -2.92 18.05
CA GLY A 345 -27.91 -3.20 19.39
C GLY A 345 -26.97 -2.80 20.54
N LEU A 346 -25.66 -2.97 20.36
CA LEU A 346 -24.65 -2.54 21.35
C LEU A 346 -24.64 -1.01 21.55
N VAL A 347 -24.90 -0.21 20.52
CA VAL A 347 -24.99 1.25 20.65
C VAL A 347 -26.16 1.60 21.56
N GLN A 348 -27.32 0.95 21.39
CA GLN A 348 -28.49 1.16 22.25
C GLN A 348 -28.27 0.68 23.68
N TYR A 349 -27.58 -0.44 23.87
CA TYR A 349 -27.18 -0.90 25.19
C TYR A 349 -26.24 0.11 25.87
N MET A 350 -25.28 0.66 25.15
CA MET A 350 -24.41 1.72 25.68
C MET A 350 -25.18 3.00 26.01
N ARG A 351 -26.13 3.40 25.16
CA ARG A 351 -27.01 4.54 25.44
C ARG A 351 -27.80 4.31 26.73
N SER A 352 -28.36 3.12 26.94
CA SER A 352 -29.11 2.84 28.17
C SER A 352 -28.25 2.97 29.42
N ARG A 353 -27.00 2.47 29.38
CA ARG A 353 -26.01 2.57 30.46
C ARG A 353 -25.65 4.03 30.78
N VAL A 354 -25.41 4.84 29.75
CA VAL A 354 -25.10 6.28 29.90
C VAL A 354 -26.31 7.04 30.43
N LEU A 355 -27.51 6.80 29.88
CA LEU A 355 -28.75 7.44 30.33
C LEU A 355 -29.09 7.09 31.78
N GLN A 356 -28.82 5.85 32.21
CA GLN A 356 -28.96 5.44 33.60
C GLN A 356 -28.02 6.23 34.51
N ALA A 357 -26.75 6.39 34.11
CA ALA A 357 -25.77 7.16 34.87
C ALA A 357 -26.15 8.66 34.98
N LEU A 358 -26.85 9.19 33.98
CA LEU A 358 -27.41 10.55 33.96
C LEU A 358 -28.74 10.69 34.74
N GLY A 359 -29.29 9.60 35.28
CA GLY A 359 -30.59 9.60 35.96
C GLY A 359 -31.82 9.66 35.04
N ARG A 360 -31.63 9.57 33.72
CA ARG A 360 -32.69 9.60 32.69
C ARG A 360 -33.34 8.22 32.54
N THR A 361 -34.04 7.80 33.60
CA THR A 361 -34.51 6.42 33.80
C THR A 361 -35.49 5.93 32.72
N GLN A 362 -36.41 6.80 32.28
CA GLN A 362 -37.38 6.45 31.24
C GLN A 362 -36.70 6.17 29.90
N GLU A 363 -35.85 7.10 29.45
CA GLU A 363 -35.11 6.97 28.19
C GLU A 363 -34.10 5.81 28.23
N SER A 364 -33.49 5.56 29.40
CA SER A 364 -32.64 4.38 29.61
C SER A 364 -33.41 3.08 29.38
N SER A 365 -34.64 2.98 29.93
CA SER A 365 -35.49 1.79 29.78
C SER A 365 -35.92 1.58 28.32
N GLU A 366 -36.21 2.65 27.60
CA GLU A 366 -36.54 2.61 26.17
C GLU A 366 -35.34 2.16 25.31
N ALA A 367 -34.15 2.72 25.56
CA ALA A 367 -32.92 2.32 24.88
C ALA A 367 -32.55 0.86 25.17
N LEU A 368 -32.72 0.39 26.41
CA LEU A 368 -32.48 -1.01 26.77
C LEU A 368 -33.47 -1.95 26.07
N ALA A 369 -34.75 -1.58 26.00
CA ALA A 369 -35.76 -2.35 25.29
C ALA A 369 -35.46 -2.45 23.78
N GLU A 370 -34.95 -1.37 23.17
CA GLU A 370 -34.47 -1.38 21.79
C GLU A 370 -33.27 -2.32 21.61
N ALA A 371 -32.27 -2.24 22.51
CA ALA A 371 -31.10 -3.11 22.46
C ALA A 371 -31.47 -4.59 22.52
N VAL A 372 -32.40 -4.97 23.40
CA VAL A 372 -32.94 -6.34 23.51
C VAL A 372 -33.67 -6.75 22.23
N ARG A 373 -34.46 -5.86 21.64
CA ARG A 373 -35.15 -6.11 20.36
C ARG A 373 -34.15 -6.37 19.22
N MET A 374 -32.96 -5.76 19.30
CA MET A 374 -31.83 -5.96 18.38
C MET A 374 -30.95 -7.17 18.75
N GLY A 375 -31.36 -8.01 19.69
CA GLY A 375 -30.69 -9.26 20.02
C GLY A 375 -29.58 -9.16 21.07
N ILE A 376 -29.44 -8.02 21.76
CA ILE A 376 -28.54 -7.93 22.92
C ILE A 376 -29.14 -8.66 24.11
N ASP A 377 -28.31 -9.46 24.79
CA ASP A 377 -28.61 -10.07 26.09
C ASP A 377 -27.95 -9.23 27.20
N PRO A 378 -28.70 -8.36 27.90
CA PRO A 378 -28.14 -7.44 28.90
C PRO A 378 -27.49 -8.15 30.07
N GLU A 379 -27.96 -9.35 30.43
CA GLU A 379 -27.45 -10.09 31.59
C GLU A 379 -26.05 -10.64 31.34
N LYS A 380 -25.74 -11.02 30.09
CA LYS A 380 -24.37 -11.40 29.69
C LYS A 380 -23.42 -10.21 29.74
N LEU A 381 -23.87 -9.03 29.32
CA LEU A 381 -23.02 -7.84 29.24
C LEU A 381 -22.92 -7.08 30.58
N LYS A 382 -23.81 -7.32 31.55
CA LYS A 382 -23.90 -6.50 32.77
C LYS A 382 -22.58 -6.37 33.53
N ASN A 383 -21.80 -7.44 33.56
CA ASN A 383 -20.52 -7.52 34.27
C ASN A 383 -19.30 -7.46 33.34
N ASP A 384 -19.51 -7.31 32.03
CA ASP A 384 -18.41 -7.20 31.08
C ASP A 384 -17.70 -5.85 31.23
N ASP A 385 -16.40 -5.87 30.95
CA ASP A 385 -15.60 -4.67 30.82
C ASP A 385 -15.98 -3.93 29.52
N PRO A 386 -16.44 -2.66 29.58
CA PRO A 386 -16.83 -1.91 28.40
C PRO A 386 -15.71 -1.76 27.35
N ARG A 387 -14.44 -1.86 27.75
CA ARG A 387 -13.31 -1.85 26.81
C ARG A 387 -13.39 -3.01 25.82
N GLY A 388 -13.92 -4.17 26.23
CA GLY A 388 -14.14 -5.32 25.37
C GLY A 388 -15.21 -5.11 24.30
N TRP A 389 -16.08 -4.12 24.47
CA TRP A 389 -17.15 -3.78 23.51
C TRP A 389 -16.66 -2.89 22.37
N THR A 390 -15.43 -2.38 22.45
CA THR A 390 -14.82 -1.60 21.37
C THR A 390 -14.53 -2.48 20.15
N GLN A 391 -14.81 -1.94 18.96
CA GLN A 391 -14.78 -2.67 17.70
C GLN A 391 -13.65 -2.23 16.79
N TYR A 392 -12.89 -3.20 16.29
CA TYR A 392 -11.96 -2.99 15.19
C TYR A 392 -12.71 -2.78 13.87
N ILE A 393 -12.11 -2.02 12.97
CA ILE A 393 -12.55 -1.87 11.59
C ILE A 393 -11.55 -2.64 10.72
N PHE A 394 -12.03 -3.73 10.11
CA PHE A 394 -11.23 -4.51 9.18
C PHE A 394 -11.60 -4.09 7.76
N SER A 395 -10.64 -3.51 7.03
CA SER A 395 -10.74 -3.33 5.59
C SER A 395 -9.98 -4.47 4.91
N PRO A 396 -10.49 -5.05 3.81
CA PRO A 396 -9.76 -6.07 3.06
C PRO A 396 -8.52 -5.49 2.37
N LEU A 397 -8.50 -4.18 2.12
CA LEU A 397 -7.35 -3.48 1.54
C LEU A 397 -6.75 -2.51 2.55
N PRO A 398 -5.41 -2.41 2.61
CA PRO A 398 -4.75 -1.36 3.37
C PRO A 398 -5.18 0.01 2.83
N PRO A 399 -5.29 1.03 3.69
CA PRO A 399 -5.62 2.36 3.23
C PRO A 399 -4.58 2.85 2.22
N PRO A 400 -4.98 3.59 1.17
CA PRO A 400 -4.03 4.14 0.22
C PRO A 400 -3.01 5.03 0.94
N ALA A 401 -1.73 4.86 0.61
CA ALA A 401 -0.69 5.76 1.07
C ALA A 401 -1.04 7.21 0.64
N ARG A 402 -0.85 8.19 1.53
CA ARG A 402 -0.96 9.59 1.11
C ARG A 402 0.19 9.88 0.14
N LYS A 403 -0.15 10.29 -1.08
CA LYS A 403 0.81 10.81 -2.06
C LYS A 403 1.50 12.07 -1.55
#